data_AF-A0A3Q8UBQ8-F1
#
_entry.id   AF-A0A3Q8UBQ8-F1
#
_cell.length_a   1.000
_cell.length_b   1.000
_cell.length_c   1.000
_cell.angle_alpha   90.00
_cell.angle_beta   90.00
_cell.angle_gamma   90.00
#
_symmetry.space_group_name_H-M   'P 1'
#
loop_
_entity.id
_entity.type
_entity.pdbx_description
1 polymer ?
#
loop_
_entity_poly.entity_id
_entity_poly.type
_entity_poly.pdbx_seq_one_letter_code
_entity_poly.pdbx_strand_id
1 'polypeptide(L)'
;MNRLEIVGGLVAASKDSRNIARAGNSDGRISKSSPSDVVICCALRTPVTKAKRGGLAKTAPEELLAVVFRELLARTKLDPALIGDVCIGNVLQPGAGALTSRIGELLGGLPVSVPISTVNRQCSSGLQACANIAGAIKAGYIDIGVGGGVECMTHFKMGGEDAVEHLSDLALDDDLARTCLIPMGITSEVLGRNLAV
;
A
#
# COMPACT_ATOMS: atom_id res chain seq x y z
N MET A 1 -26.92 6.29 -16.73
CA MET A 1 -25.97 6.19 -15.61
C MET A 1 -24.65 6.76 -16.10
N ASN A 2 -24.34 8.00 -15.72
CA ASN A 2 -23.20 8.74 -16.26
C ASN A 2 -21.93 8.31 -15.53
N ARG A 3 -21.07 7.53 -16.19
CA ARG A 3 -19.75 7.15 -15.67
C ARG A 3 -18.77 8.30 -15.93
N LEU A 4 -18.00 8.64 -14.89
CA LEU A 4 -17.00 9.70 -14.89
C LEU A 4 -15.99 9.49 -16.03
N GLU A 5 -15.83 10.49 -16.89
CA GLU A 5 -14.85 10.48 -17.98
C GLU A 5 -13.42 10.59 -17.42
N ILE A 6 -12.51 9.83 -18.03
CA ILE A 6 -11.09 9.77 -17.67
C ILE A 6 -10.46 11.15 -17.90
N VAL A 7 -10.12 11.86 -16.82
CA VAL A 7 -9.35 13.11 -16.87
C VAL A 7 -7.92 12.86 -16.38
N GLY A 8 -6.97 12.83 -17.31
CA GLY A 8 -5.53 12.89 -16.99
C GLY A 8 -4.69 11.84 -17.70
N GLY A 9 -4.17 12.17 -18.87
CA GLY A 9 -3.21 11.35 -19.59
C GLY A 9 -1.84 11.33 -18.91
N LEU A 10 -1.35 10.14 -18.56
CA LEU A 10 0.07 9.86 -18.43
C LEU A 10 0.30 8.34 -18.49
N VAL A 11 0.64 7.81 -19.67
CA VAL A 11 1.18 6.45 -19.81
C VAL A 11 2.47 6.55 -20.63
N ALA A 12 3.60 6.40 -19.96
CA ALA A 12 4.89 6.19 -20.60
C ALA A 12 5.28 4.71 -20.41
N ALA A 13 5.46 3.99 -21.52
CA ALA A 13 5.87 2.59 -21.53
C ALA A 13 7.39 2.46 -21.34
N SER A 14 7.82 1.60 -20.41
CA SER A 14 9.23 1.19 -20.26
C SER A 14 9.41 -0.23 -20.79
N LYS A 15 10.43 -0.40 -21.64
CA LYS A 15 10.86 -1.68 -22.24
C LYS A 15 11.92 -2.32 -21.35
N ASP A 16 11.56 -3.31 -20.53
CA ASP A 16 12.44 -4.47 -20.34
C ASP A 16 11.66 -5.65 -19.76
N SER A 17 11.91 -6.83 -20.29
CA SER A 17 11.10 -8.03 -20.14
C SER A 17 11.92 -9.14 -19.52
N ARG A 18 11.51 -9.68 -18.37
CA ARG A 18 11.84 -11.04 -17.93
C ARG A 18 10.85 -11.51 -16.83
N ASN A 19 9.91 -12.35 -17.27
CA ASN A 19 9.06 -13.31 -16.54
C ASN A 19 8.36 -12.89 -15.23
N ILE A 20 7.07 -12.52 -15.34
CA ILE A 20 6.06 -12.69 -14.28
C ILE A 20 4.72 -13.14 -14.89
N ALA A 21 3.98 -13.93 -14.12
CA ALA A 21 2.90 -14.83 -14.53
C ALA A 21 1.71 -14.19 -15.26
N ARG A 22 1.13 -14.97 -16.19
CA ARG A 22 0.04 -14.62 -17.10
C ARG A 22 -1.31 -14.45 -16.39
N ALA A 23 -1.75 -13.20 -16.28
CA ALA A 23 -3.16 -12.80 -16.38
C ALA A 23 -3.21 -11.57 -17.31
N GLY A 24 -2.97 -11.80 -18.61
CA GLY A 24 -2.89 -10.76 -19.63
C GLY A 24 -2.46 -11.37 -20.96
N ASN A 25 -3.03 -10.89 -22.06
CA ASN A 25 -2.88 -11.41 -23.42
C ASN A 25 -1.40 -11.68 -23.77
N SER A 26 -1.10 -12.83 -24.35
CA SER A 26 0.24 -13.45 -24.50
C SER A 26 1.24 -12.74 -25.42
N ASP A 27 0.94 -11.51 -25.85
CA ASP A 27 1.59 -10.84 -26.99
C ASP A 27 2.30 -9.53 -26.57
N GLY A 28 2.37 -9.22 -25.27
CA GLY A 28 3.02 -8.00 -24.75
C GLY A 28 2.38 -6.68 -25.21
N ARG A 29 1.33 -6.75 -26.03
CA ARG A 29 0.50 -5.63 -26.46
C ARG A 29 -0.53 -5.38 -25.37
N ILE A 30 -0.49 -4.19 -24.78
CA ILE A 30 -1.60 -3.68 -23.96
C ILE A 30 -2.83 -3.70 -24.87
N SER A 31 -3.87 -4.47 -24.49
CA SER A 31 -5.11 -4.53 -25.25
C SER A 31 -5.73 -3.14 -25.34
N LYS A 32 -6.54 -2.87 -26.37
CA LYS A 32 -7.29 -1.62 -26.48
C LYS A 32 -8.07 -1.37 -25.18
N SER A 33 -8.12 -0.11 -24.76
CA SER A 33 -8.86 0.31 -23.57
C SER A 33 -10.30 -0.21 -23.60
N SER A 34 -10.68 -0.95 -22.57
CA SER A 34 -12.01 -1.50 -22.38
C SER A 34 -12.78 -0.69 -21.34
N PRO A 35 -14.11 -0.56 -21.46
CA PRO A 35 -14.95 0.00 -20.40
C PRO A 35 -14.89 -0.76 -19.06
N SER A 36 -14.29 -1.96 -19.04
CA SER A 36 -14.11 -2.80 -17.85
C SER A 36 -12.69 -2.79 -17.28
N ASP A 37 -11.82 -1.90 -17.79
CA ASP A 37 -10.49 -1.70 -17.23
C ASP A 37 -10.57 -0.95 -15.90
N VAL A 38 -9.73 -1.35 -14.95
CA VAL A 38 -9.56 -0.62 -13.69
C VAL A 38 -8.62 0.55 -13.97
N VAL A 39 -9.08 1.76 -13.68
CA VAL A 39 -8.33 3.00 -13.95
C VAL A 39 -7.96 3.71 -12.65
N ILE A 40 -6.86 4.46 -12.69
CA ILE A 40 -6.42 5.32 -11.58
C ILE A 40 -6.91 6.73 -11.87
N CYS A 41 -7.85 7.22 -11.06
CA CYS A 41 -8.41 8.57 -11.23
C CYS A 41 -7.60 9.66 -10.51
N CYS A 42 -6.91 9.30 -9.42
CA CYS A 42 -6.10 10.21 -8.64
C CYS A 42 -4.99 9.44 -7.92
N ALA A 43 -3.80 10.04 -7.81
CA ALA A 43 -2.70 9.53 -7.01
C ALA A 43 -1.97 10.70 -6.36
N LEU A 44 -1.74 10.60 -5.05
CA LEU A 44 -1.05 11.63 -4.27
C LEU A 44 -0.33 11.00 -3.07
N ARG A 45 0.58 11.77 -2.46
CA ARG A 45 1.36 11.35 -1.30
C ARG A 45 1.75 12.56 -0.46
N THR A 46 2.06 12.31 0.80
CA THR A 46 2.76 13.29 1.65
C THR A 46 4.23 13.46 1.20
N PRO A 47 4.91 14.53 1.65
CA PRO A 47 6.37 14.58 1.62
C PRO A 47 6.96 13.42 2.44
N VAL A 48 8.06 12.83 1.95
CA VAL A 48 8.81 11.83 2.71
C VAL A 48 9.93 12.55 3.47
N THR A 49 10.02 12.34 4.78
CA THR A 49 11.06 12.96 5.61
C THR A 49 11.85 11.90 6.38
N LYS A 50 13.06 12.25 6.83
CA LYS A 50 13.90 11.33 7.61
C LYS A 50 13.22 10.93 8.91
N ALA A 51 13.18 9.65 9.23
CA ALA A 51 12.74 9.18 10.55
C ALA A 51 13.58 9.83 11.66
N LYS A 52 12.96 10.07 12.82
CA LYS A 52 13.54 10.69 14.04
C LYS A 52 14.01 12.15 13.93
N ARG A 53 14.43 12.61 12.75
CA ARG A 53 15.08 13.93 12.56
C ARG A 53 14.43 14.81 11.49
N GLY A 54 13.49 14.27 10.71
CA GLY A 54 12.79 14.98 9.63
C GLY A 54 11.61 15.82 10.12
N GLY A 55 11.07 16.64 9.23
CA GLY A 55 9.97 17.57 9.54
C GLY A 55 8.66 16.91 9.98
N LEU A 56 8.44 15.63 9.62
CA LEU A 56 7.26 14.86 10.03
C LEU A 56 7.55 13.91 11.21
N ALA A 57 8.71 14.03 11.86
CA ALA A 57 9.10 13.10 12.93
C ALA A 57 8.18 13.14 14.16
N LYS A 58 7.42 14.22 14.34
CA LYS A 58 6.44 14.39 15.43
C LYS A 58 4.99 14.20 14.97
N THR A 59 4.77 13.91 13.69
CA THR A 59 3.44 13.79 13.10
C THR A 59 2.95 12.36 13.25
N ALA A 60 1.75 12.19 13.81
CA ALA A 60 1.15 10.87 13.95
C ALA A 60 0.70 10.30 12.59
N PRO A 61 0.73 8.97 12.39
CA PRO A 61 0.37 8.36 11.10
C PRO A 61 -1.07 8.62 10.69
N GLU A 62 -2.02 8.68 11.61
CA GLU A 62 -3.42 9.03 11.34
C GLU A 62 -3.58 10.46 10.80
N GLU A 63 -2.73 11.41 11.23
CA GLU A 63 -2.73 12.78 10.68
C GLU A 63 -2.19 12.81 9.25
N LEU A 64 -1.12 12.05 8.98
CA LEU A 64 -0.57 11.90 7.63
C LEU A 64 -1.63 11.35 6.67
N LEU A 65 -2.37 10.34 7.13
CA LEU A 65 -3.42 9.71 6.35
C LEU A 65 -4.64 10.64 6.17
N ALA A 66 -5.05 11.37 7.22
CA ALA A 66 -6.16 12.32 7.15
C ALA A 66 -5.92 13.43 6.12
N VAL A 67 -4.69 13.95 6.02
CA VAL A 67 -4.34 14.96 5.01
C VAL A 67 -4.45 14.38 3.60
N VAL A 68 -4.01 13.13 3.40
CA VAL A 68 -4.13 12.44 2.11
C VAL A 68 -5.59 12.26 1.70
N PHE A 69 -6.45 11.81 2.60
CA PHE A 69 -7.88 11.65 2.30
C PHE A 69 -8.57 12.98 2.01
N ARG A 70 -8.33 14.01 2.82
CA ARG A 70 -8.91 15.34 2.59
C ARG A 70 -8.54 15.87 1.21
N GLU A 71 -7.29 15.68 0.83
CA GLU A 71 -6.76 16.19 -0.43
C GLU A 71 -7.19 15.33 -1.63
N LEU A 72 -7.40 14.03 -1.43
CA LEU A 72 -8.04 13.15 -2.41
C LEU A 72 -9.47 13.64 -2.71
N LEU A 73 -10.28 13.90 -1.67
CA LEU A 73 -11.65 14.38 -1.83
C LEU A 73 -11.69 15.77 -2.48
N ALA A 74 -10.80 16.68 -2.07
CA ALA A 74 -10.72 18.02 -2.64
C ALA A 74 -10.38 18.02 -4.14
N ARG A 75 -9.45 17.15 -4.58
CA ARG A 75 -9.03 17.06 -5.99
C ARG A 75 -10.04 16.36 -6.88
N THR A 76 -10.62 15.27 -6.38
CA THR A 76 -11.57 14.46 -7.14
C THR A 76 -12.97 15.07 -7.17
N LYS A 77 -13.33 15.87 -6.14
CA LYS A 77 -14.70 16.38 -5.93
C LYS A 77 -15.75 15.28 -5.95
N LEU A 78 -15.34 14.04 -5.65
CA LEU A 78 -16.20 12.87 -5.58
C LEU A 78 -17.06 12.96 -4.31
N ASP A 79 -18.32 12.53 -4.38
CA ASP A 79 -19.09 12.23 -3.18
C ASP A 79 -18.41 11.09 -2.40
N PRO A 80 -17.92 11.33 -1.16
CA PRO A 80 -17.24 10.32 -0.37
C PRO A 80 -18.05 9.03 -0.17
N ALA A 81 -19.39 9.11 -0.20
CA ALA A 81 -20.27 7.95 -0.04
C ALA A 81 -20.21 6.96 -1.21
N LEU A 82 -19.63 7.35 -2.36
CA LEU A 82 -19.44 6.47 -3.51
C LEU A 82 -18.22 5.54 -3.36
N ILE A 83 -17.35 5.78 -2.37
CA ILE A 83 -16.21 4.91 -2.10
C ILE A 83 -16.74 3.63 -1.46
N GLY A 84 -16.58 2.50 -2.15
CA GLY A 84 -17.08 1.20 -1.69
C GLY A 84 -16.14 0.49 -0.71
N ASP A 85 -14.82 0.75 -0.81
CA ASP A 85 -13.84 0.19 0.11
C ASP A 85 -12.53 1.00 0.12
N VAL A 86 -11.83 0.93 1.25
CA VAL A 86 -10.52 1.52 1.47
C VAL A 86 -9.57 0.45 1.97
N CYS A 87 -8.40 0.31 1.34
CA CYS A 87 -7.35 -0.61 1.80
C CYS A 87 -6.06 0.17 2.05
N ILE A 88 -5.52 0.06 3.26
CA ILE A 88 -4.29 0.76 3.66
C ILE A 88 -3.20 -0.25 4.01
N GLY A 89 -2.06 -0.13 3.33
CA GLY A 89 -0.85 -0.87 3.65
C GLY A 89 -0.10 -0.26 4.81
N ASN A 90 0.21 -1.07 5.83
CA ASN A 90 1.07 -0.68 6.96
C ASN A 90 1.82 -1.90 7.50
N VAL A 91 3.03 -1.68 8.03
CA VAL A 91 3.89 -2.76 8.53
C VAL A 91 4.05 -2.68 10.04
N LEU A 92 4.45 -1.52 10.56
CA LEU A 92 4.99 -1.43 11.92
C LEU A 92 3.93 -1.24 13.01
N GLN A 93 2.74 -0.78 12.66
CA GLN A 93 1.73 -0.46 13.67
C GLN A 93 0.99 -1.73 14.11
N PRO A 94 0.54 -1.79 15.39
CA PRO A 94 -0.23 -2.91 15.89
C PRO A 94 -1.44 -3.22 14.99
N GLY A 95 -1.66 -4.51 14.72
CA GLY A 95 -2.76 -4.97 13.85
C GLY A 95 -2.70 -4.39 12.43
N ALA A 96 -1.50 -4.21 11.88
CA ALA A 96 -1.27 -3.57 10.58
C ALA A 96 -1.91 -2.16 10.48
N GLY A 97 -2.01 -1.44 11.59
CA GLY A 97 -2.51 -0.08 11.61
C GLY A 97 -4.02 0.05 11.40
N ALA A 98 -4.82 -0.98 11.65
CA ALA A 98 -6.29 -0.95 11.46
C ALA A 98 -6.96 0.23 12.19
N LEU A 99 -6.63 0.42 13.48
CA LEU A 99 -7.17 1.53 14.29
C LEU A 99 -6.73 2.89 13.74
N THR A 100 -5.43 3.07 13.49
CA THR A 100 -4.88 4.31 12.91
C THR A 100 -5.50 4.65 11.57
N SER A 101 -5.68 3.63 10.71
CA SER A 101 -6.25 3.82 9.38
C SER A 101 -7.69 4.31 9.47
N ARG A 102 -8.50 3.70 10.35
CA ARG A 102 -9.89 4.13 10.58
C ARG A 102 -9.98 5.53 11.19
N ILE A 103 -9.09 5.89 12.11
CA ILE A 103 -9.03 7.25 12.67
C ILE A 103 -8.68 8.25 11.56
N GLY A 104 -7.64 7.97 10.76
CA GLY A 104 -7.23 8.83 9.66
C GLY A 104 -8.30 9.00 8.57
N GLU A 105 -9.04 7.93 8.27
CA GLU A 105 -10.20 7.95 7.37
C GLU A 105 -11.29 8.93 7.83
N LEU A 106 -11.71 8.82 9.09
CA LEU A 106 -12.74 9.68 9.66
C LEU A 106 -12.28 11.14 9.78
N LEU A 107 -11.03 11.38 10.21
CA LEU A 107 -10.43 12.72 10.24
C LEU A 107 -10.22 13.31 8.83
N GLY A 108 -10.13 12.44 7.83
CA GLY A 108 -10.03 12.76 6.40
C GLY A 108 -11.35 13.16 5.76
N GLY A 109 -12.48 12.95 6.46
CA GLY A 109 -13.82 13.32 5.99
C GLY A 109 -14.58 12.22 5.25
N LEU A 110 -14.11 10.97 5.30
CA LEU A 110 -14.87 9.84 4.78
C LEU A 110 -16.01 9.48 5.76
N PRO A 111 -17.21 9.16 5.27
CA PRO A 111 -18.34 8.85 6.13
C PRO A 111 -18.20 7.46 6.74
N VAL A 112 -18.84 7.26 7.89
CA VAL A 112 -18.77 5.99 8.65
C VAL A 112 -19.23 4.76 7.86
N SER A 113 -20.02 4.96 6.80
CA SER A 113 -20.51 3.92 5.90
C SER A 113 -19.42 3.33 4.99
N VAL A 114 -18.31 4.05 4.77
CA VAL A 114 -17.19 3.53 3.99
C VAL A 114 -16.40 2.57 4.88
N PRO A 115 -16.16 1.31 4.45
CA PRO A 115 -15.34 0.37 5.18
C PRO A 115 -13.85 0.62 4.91
N ILE A 116 -13.02 0.18 5.86
CA ILE A 116 -11.58 0.21 5.73
C ILE A 116 -10.97 -1.12 6.19
N SER A 117 -10.05 -1.62 5.39
CA SER A 117 -9.20 -2.77 5.68
C SER A 117 -7.73 -2.37 5.69
N THR A 118 -6.90 -3.17 6.34
CA THR A 118 -5.45 -3.01 6.31
C THR A 118 -4.76 -4.26 5.82
N VAL A 119 -3.60 -4.08 5.22
CA VAL A 119 -2.81 -5.20 4.69
C VAL A 119 -1.34 -5.03 5.05
N ASN A 120 -0.74 -6.13 5.51
CA ASN A 120 0.70 -6.21 5.71
C ASN A 120 1.30 -7.25 4.76
N ARG A 121 1.94 -6.73 3.71
CA ARG A 121 2.84 -7.47 2.82
C ARG A 121 4.22 -6.81 2.81
N GLN A 122 4.71 -6.47 4.00
CA GLN A 122 6.02 -5.85 4.22
C GLN A 122 6.21 -4.61 3.32
N CYS A 123 7.38 -4.45 2.70
CA CYS A 123 7.67 -3.29 1.84
C CYS A 123 6.70 -3.12 0.65
N SER A 124 5.90 -4.14 0.31
CA SER A 124 4.92 -4.10 -0.77
C SER A 124 3.48 -3.82 -0.30
N SER A 125 3.24 -3.58 1.00
CA SER A 125 1.89 -3.39 1.56
C SER A 125 1.06 -2.34 0.82
N GLY A 126 1.64 -1.18 0.48
CA GLY A 126 0.91 -0.13 -0.25
C GLY A 126 0.50 -0.55 -1.66
N LEU A 127 1.35 -1.32 -2.36
CA LEU A 127 1.02 -1.86 -3.68
C LEU A 127 -0.01 -2.98 -3.58
N GLN A 128 0.10 -3.83 -2.55
CA GLN A 128 -0.88 -4.87 -2.28
C GLN A 128 -2.27 -4.29 -2.00
N ALA A 129 -2.33 -3.16 -1.30
CA ALA A 129 -3.59 -2.46 -1.07
C ALA A 129 -4.25 -1.99 -2.38
N CYS A 130 -3.47 -1.40 -3.29
CA CYS A 130 -3.95 -1.05 -4.63
C CYS A 130 -4.42 -2.29 -5.42
N ALA A 131 -3.68 -3.40 -5.33
CA ALA A 131 -4.06 -4.66 -5.99
C ALA A 131 -5.36 -5.25 -5.42
N ASN A 132 -5.57 -5.17 -4.11
CA ASN A 132 -6.81 -5.62 -3.47
C ASN A 132 -8.02 -4.83 -3.97
N ILE A 133 -7.92 -3.49 -4.01
CA ILE A 133 -8.98 -2.61 -4.54
C ILE A 133 -9.25 -2.89 -6.02
N ALA A 134 -8.20 -3.02 -6.83
CA ALA A 134 -8.36 -3.35 -8.25
C ALA A 134 -9.03 -4.72 -8.43
N GLY A 135 -8.69 -5.71 -7.60
CA GLY A 135 -9.33 -7.02 -7.56
C GLY A 135 -10.81 -6.93 -7.21
N ALA A 136 -11.18 -6.16 -6.18
CA ALA A 136 -12.56 -5.95 -5.77
C ALA A 136 -13.40 -5.26 -6.86
N ILE A 137 -12.82 -4.26 -7.56
CA ILE A 137 -13.47 -3.62 -8.71
C ILE A 137 -13.66 -4.62 -9.85
N LYS A 138 -12.63 -5.41 -10.17
CA LYS A 138 -12.72 -6.40 -11.26
C LYS A 138 -13.72 -7.52 -10.96
N ALA A 139 -13.87 -7.89 -9.69
CA ALA A 139 -14.85 -8.86 -9.23
C ALA A 139 -16.29 -8.31 -9.18
N GLY A 140 -16.47 -6.98 -9.32
CA GLY A 140 -17.77 -6.33 -9.26
C GLY A 140 -18.32 -6.15 -7.83
N TYR A 141 -17.48 -6.22 -6.81
CA TYR A 141 -17.90 -5.96 -5.42
C TYR A 141 -18.03 -4.48 -5.11
N ILE A 142 -17.23 -3.64 -5.76
CA ILE A 142 -17.23 -2.18 -5.63
C ILE A 142 -16.97 -1.55 -7.01
N ASP A 143 -17.42 -0.31 -7.23
CA ASP A 143 -17.09 0.45 -8.45
C ASP A 143 -15.92 1.42 -8.24
N ILE A 144 -15.75 1.91 -7.01
CA ILE A 144 -14.72 2.89 -6.63
C ILE A 144 -14.12 2.45 -5.29
N GLY A 145 -12.80 2.54 -5.16
CA GLY A 145 -12.12 2.30 -3.90
C GLY A 145 -10.80 3.06 -3.80
N VAL A 146 -10.23 3.09 -2.59
CA VAL A 146 -8.96 3.77 -2.32
C VAL A 146 -7.92 2.77 -1.84
N GLY A 147 -6.84 2.61 -2.59
CA GLY A 147 -5.67 1.83 -2.21
C GLY A 147 -4.51 2.75 -1.86
N GLY A 148 -3.83 2.50 -0.73
CA GLY A 148 -2.70 3.32 -0.32
C GLY A 148 -1.87 2.70 0.79
N GLY A 149 -1.06 3.52 1.45
CA GLY A 149 -0.27 3.07 2.60
C GLY A 149 0.17 4.23 3.48
N VAL A 150 0.46 3.92 4.74
CA VAL A 150 0.97 4.87 5.73
C VAL A 150 2.01 4.18 6.60
N GLU A 151 3.06 4.90 6.98
CA GLU A 151 4.08 4.37 7.88
C GLU A 151 4.73 5.48 8.71
N CYS A 152 5.07 5.17 9.97
CA CYS A 152 5.82 6.08 10.84
C CYS A 152 6.93 5.34 11.60
N MET A 153 8.10 5.26 10.98
CA MET A 153 9.28 4.61 11.57
C MET A 153 9.91 5.40 12.74
N THR A 154 9.43 6.61 13.05
CA THR A 154 9.87 7.36 14.23
C THR A 154 9.18 6.85 15.49
N HIS A 155 7.87 6.61 15.42
CA HIS A 155 7.07 6.18 16.56
C HIS A 155 7.09 4.65 16.73
N PHE A 156 7.25 3.91 15.63
CA PHE A 156 7.26 2.45 15.62
C PHE A 156 8.62 1.93 15.14
N LYS A 157 9.20 0.99 15.89
CA LYS A 157 10.49 0.38 15.56
C LYS A 157 10.27 -0.85 14.68
N MET A 158 11.10 -1.00 13.66
CA MET A 158 11.22 -2.24 12.89
C MET A 158 11.93 -3.30 13.72
N GLY A 159 11.40 -4.53 13.76
CA GLY A 159 11.98 -5.65 14.49
C GLY A 159 11.82 -5.52 16.01
N GLY A 160 10.58 -5.44 16.49
CA GLY A 160 10.26 -5.30 17.92
C GLY A 160 11.07 -6.25 18.78
N GLU A 161 11.55 -5.74 19.93
CA GLU A 161 12.44 -6.44 20.86
C GLU A 161 11.81 -7.78 21.33
N ASP A 162 10.48 -7.86 21.36
CA ASP A 162 9.73 -9.04 21.83
C ASP A 162 9.41 -10.08 20.73
N ALA A 163 9.65 -9.76 19.45
CA ALA A 163 9.16 -10.60 18.35
C ALA A 163 9.89 -11.96 18.25
N VAL A 164 11.16 -12.00 18.68
CA VAL A 164 11.97 -13.23 18.66
C VAL A 164 11.71 -14.08 19.90
N GLU A 165 11.44 -13.46 21.06
CA GLU A 165 11.21 -14.16 22.33
C GLU A 165 9.94 -15.02 22.32
N HIS A 166 8.98 -14.70 21.46
CA HIS A 166 7.73 -15.43 21.30
C HIS A 166 7.72 -16.41 20.11
N LEU A 167 8.86 -16.64 19.46
CA LEU A 167 8.97 -17.67 18.42
C LEU A 167 9.08 -19.06 19.04
N SER A 168 8.55 -20.06 18.35
CA SER A 168 8.71 -21.45 18.75
C SER A 168 10.11 -21.96 18.44
N ASP A 169 10.59 -22.93 19.22
CA ASP A 169 11.87 -23.62 18.96
C ASP A 169 11.91 -24.20 17.54
N LEU A 170 10.78 -24.72 17.03
CA LEU A 170 10.67 -25.22 15.66
C LEU A 170 11.03 -24.16 14.60
N ALA A 171 10.66 -22.89 14.81
CA ALA A 171 11.00 -21.82 13.88
C ALA A 171 12.48 -21.41 13.95
N LEU A 172 13.14 -21.67 15.10
CA LEU A 172 14.55 -21.38 15.32
C LEU A 172 15.45 -22.52 14.82
N ASP A 173 14.97 -23.76 14.91
CA ASP A 173 15.68 -24.96 14.48
C ASP A 173 15.62 -25.20 12.95
N ASP A 174 14.59 -24.68 12.27
CA ASP A 174 14.51 -24.73 10.81
C ASP A 174 15.37 -23.64 10.17
N ASP A 175 16.37 -24.07 9.38
CA ASP A 175 17.34 -23.17 8.76
C ASP A 175 16.68 -22.14 7.83
N LEU A 176 15.62 -22.53 7.11
CA LEU A 176 14.95 -21.65 6.17
C LEU A 176 14.04 -20.65 6.91
N ALA A 177 13.27 -21.09 7.89
CA ALA A 177 12.39 -20.23 8.68
C ALA A 177 13.18 -19.16 9.45
N ARG A 178 14.35 -19.54 10.00
CA ARG A 178 15.26 -18.63 10.67
C ARG A 178 15.77 -17.51 9.75
N THR A 179 15.78 -17.70 8.43
CA THR A 179 16.17 -16.63 7.49
C THR A 179 15.24 -15.42 7.54
N CYS A 180 13.99 -15.57 7.99
CA CYS A 180 13.05 -14.47 8.19
C CYS A 180 13.50 -13.47 9.27
N LEU A 181 14.42 -13.88 10.14
CA LEU A 181 14.98 -13.04 11.20
C LEU A 181 16.23 -12.27 10.75
N ILE A 182 16.75 -12.56 9.55
CA ILE A 182 17.94 -11.89 9.02
C ILE A 182 17.57 -10.43 8.72
N PRO A 183 18.28 -9.44 9.30
CA PRO A 183 18.05 -8.05 9.00
C PRO A 183 18.22 -7.76 7.50
N MET A 184 17.35 -6.93 6.93
CA MET A 184 17.40 -6.62 5.49
C MET A 184 18.71 -5.97 5.03
N GLY A 185 19.48 -5.36 5.95
CA GLY A 185 20.83 -4.88 5.64
C GLY A 185 21.80 -6.02 5.34
N ILE A 186 21.70 -7.12 6.08
CA ILE A 186 22.53 -8.32 5.88
C ILE A 186 22.12 -9.04 4.59
N THR A 187 20.82 -9.15 4.30
CA THR A 187 20.38 -9.73 3.02
C THR A 187 20.91 -8.91 1.83
N SER A 188 20.93 -7.58 1.94
CA SER A 188 21.55 -6.71 0.95
C SER A 188 23.06 -6.90 0.83
N GLU A 189 23.78 -7.08 1.95
CA GLU A 189 25.22 -7.32 1.93
C GLU A 189 25.57 -8.67 1.29
N VAL A 190 24.83 -9.73 1.62
CA VAL A 190 24.99 -11.05 0.99
C VAL A 190 24.73 -10.97 -0.51
N LEU A 191 23.69 -10.26 -0.92
CA LEU A 191 23.40 -10.04 -2.33
C LEU A 191 24.53 -9.28 -3.03
N GLY A 192 25.05 -8.21 -2.42
CA GLY A 192 26.17 -7.43 -2.94
C GLY A 192 27.41 -8.28 -3.16
N ARG A 193 27.79 -9.10 -2.17
CA ARG A 193 28.90 -10.06 -2.29
C ARG A 193 28.70 -11.06 -3.43
N ASN A 194 27.49 -11.61 -3.56
CA ASN A 194 27.18 -12.61 -4.58
C ASN A 194 27.13 -12.04 -6.01
N LEU A 195 26.75 -10.77 -6.14
CA LEU A 195 26.69 -10.07 -7.43
C LEU A 195 27.94 -9.21 -7.72
N ALA A 196 28.91 -9.20 -6.80
CA ALA A 196 30.11 -8.37 -6.84
C ALA A 196 29.83 -6.87 -7.04
N VAL A 197 28.83 -6.34 -6.32
CA VAL A 197 28.42 -4.91 -6.29
C VAL A 197 28.55 -4.28 -4.91
#